data_AF-A0A5C9BWN7-F1
#
_entry.id   AF-A0A5C9BWN7-F1
#
_cell.length_a   1.000
_cell.length_b   1.000
_cell.length_c   1.000
_cell.angle_alpha   90.00
_cell.angle_beta   90.00
_cell.angle_gamma   90.00
#
_symmetry.space_group_name_H-M   'P 1'
#
loop_
_entity.id
_entity.type
_entity.pdbx_description
1 polymer ?
#
loop_
_entity_poly.entity_id
_entity_poly.type
_entity_poly.pdbx_seq_one_letter_code
_entity_poly.pdbx_strand_id
1 'polypeptide(L)'
;MAKGIQKTILLASDTNSRRISSPAIVSLNSVQSEEDILGFNLHYVPVAVLLEGKFNSLFSNRLPKKVLDSVQRVTGNAYLSAAVKPGKQIVVADADIVTNAISNTTGPLPMGMIPMENYRFANKEFFLNSIDYLSADKQLFESRNKTVVLRLLDKQKVKEQKLLWQMINLLLPVLVVLIIGGLFQWRRKSTYAA
;
A
#
# COMPACT_ATOMS: atom_id res chain seq x y z
N MET A 1 13.24 16.62 -0.66
CA MET A 1 13.24 15.16 -0.48
C MET A 1 14.61 14.71 -0.01
N ALA A 2 14.73 13.85 1.01
CA ALA A 2 16.03 13.36 1.46
C ALA A 2 16.73 12.58 0.34
N LYS A 3 17.88 13.08 -0.12
CA LYS A 3 18.70 12.47 -1.19
C LYS A 3 19.30 11.16 -0.66
N GLY A 4 19.26 10.09 -1.47
CA GLY A 4 19.88 8.81 -1.12
C GLY A 4 19.09 7.90 -0.17
N ILE A 5 17.83 8.23 0.14
CA ILE A 5 16.93 7.35 0.91
C ILE A 5 15.92 6.69 -0.03
N GLN A 6 16.06 5.37 -0.18
CA GLN A 6 15.08 4.53 -0.88
C GLN A 6 13.80 4.46 -0.06
N LYS A 7 12.65 4.62 -0.74
CA LYS A 7 11.33 4.60 -0.11
C LYS A 7 10.52 3.48 -0.73
N THR A 8 10.05 2.56 0.09
CA THR A 8 9.19 1.46 -0.31
C THR A 8 7.85 1.60 0.40
N ILE A 9 6.76 1.70 -0.35
CA ILE A 9 5.41 1.78 0.22
C ILE A 9 5.04 0.40 0.74
N LEU A 10 4.74 0.29 2.03
CA LEU A 10 4.31 -0.95 2.67
C LEU A 10 2.79 -1.07 2.73
N LEU A 11 2.12 0.03 3.08
CA LEU A 11 0.66 0.13 3.17
C LEU A 11 0.20 1.40 2.48
N ALA A 12 -0.93 1.29 1.79
CA ALA A 12 -1.59 2.39 1.12
C ALA A 12 -3.10 2.29 1.35
N SER A 13 -3.79 3.43 1.26
CA SER A 13 -5.24 3.49 1.23
C SER A 13 -5.81 2.80 -0.02
N ASP A 14 -7.13 2.69 -0.09
CA ASP A 14 -7.80 2.09 -1.24
C ASP A 14 -7.77 3.02 -2.47
N THR A 15 -8.34 2.53 -3.56
CA THR A 15 -8.58 3.21 -4.83
C THR A 15 -9.36 4.50 -4.67
N ASN A 16 -10.39 4.55 -3.82
CA ASN A 16 -11.16 5.77 -3.60
C ASN A 16 -10.75 6.42 -2.28
N SER A 17 -9.91 7.45 -2.35
CA SER A 17 -9.36 8.16 -1.19
C SER A 17 -9.42 9.67 -1.36
N ARG A 18 -9.43 10.39 -0.25
CA ARG A 18 -9.28 11.86 -0.21
C ARG A 18 -8.35 12.26 0.93
N ARG A 19 -7.68 13.41 0.81
CA ARG A 19 -6.89 14.00 1.90
C ARG A 19 -7.62 15.22 2.42
N ILE A 20 -7.75 15.31 3.74
CA ILE A 20 -8.34 16.46 4.41
C ILE A 20 -7.26 17.07 5.30
N SER A 21 -7.12 18.39 5.25
CA SER A 21 -6.13 19.09 6.07
C SER A 21 -6.61 19.20 7.51
N SER A 22 -5.70 19.05 8.47
CA SER A 22 -6.01 19.19 9.90
C SER A 22 -6.20 20.67 10.29
N PRO A 23 -7.12 21.00 11.22
CA PRO A 23 -8.04 20.10 11.94
C PRO A 23 -9.26 19.71 11.10
N ALA A 24 -9.55 18.42 11.04
CA ALA A 24 -10.72 17.89 10.34
C ALA A 24 -11.54 17.02 11.29
N ILE A 25 -12.86 17.21 11.29
CA ILE A 25 -13.78 16.35 12.03
C ILE A 25 -14.16 15.18 11.12
N VAL A 26 -13.80 13.96 11.54
CA VAL A 26 -14.22 12.73 10.86
C VAL A 26 -15.51 12.26 11.52
N SER A 27 -16.60 12.22 10.76
CA SER A 27 -17.87 11.63 11.21
C SER A 27 -18.24 10.43 10.33
N LEU A 28 -18.93 9.45 10.91
CA LEU A 28 -19.44 8.29 10.16
C LEU A 28 -20.43 8.70 9.06
N ASN A 29 -21.11 9.83 9.25
CA ASN A 29 -22.03 10.43 8.28
C ASN A 29 -21.35 11.53 7.43
N SER A 30 -20.05 11.43 7.16
CA SER A 30 -19.30 12.46 6.42
C SER A 30 -19.39 12.32 4.90
N VAL A 31 -20.14 11.32 4.41
CA VAL A 31 -20.47 11.11 3.00
C VAL A 31 -21.98 11.05 2.92
N GLN A 32 -22.62 12.17 2.56
CA GLN A 32 -24.09 12.26 2.47
C GLN A 32 -24.56 12.58 1.07
N SER A 33 -23.72 13.23 0.27
CA SER A 33 -24.05 13.73 -1.06
C SER A 33 -23.24 13.06 -2.17
N GLU A 34 -23.72 13.10 -3.41
CA GLU A 34 -22.93 12.70 -4.58
C GLU A 34 -21.70 13.60 -4.76
N GLU A 35 -21.76 14.88 -4.36
CA GLU A 35 -20.61 15.78 -4.37
C GLU A 35 -19.48 15.31 -3.43
N ASP A 36 -19.81 14.69 -2.30
CA ASP A 36 -18.80 14.12 -1.39
C ASP A 36 -18.02 12.97 -2.03
N ILE A 37 -18.70 12.16 -2.86
CA ILE A 37 -18.11 11.03 -3.59
C ILE A 37 -17.13 11.55 -4.64
N LEU A 38 -17.46 12.65 -5.33
CA LEU A 38 -16.55 13.31 -6.28
C LEU A 38 -15.26 13.81 -5.61
N GLY A 39 -15.28 14.04 -4.30
CA GLY A 39 -14.10 14.41 -3.51
C GLY A 39 -13.06 13.30 -3.34
N PHE A 40 -13.39 12.03 -3.61
CA PHE A 40 -12.48 10.89 -3.51
C PHE A 40 -11.67 10.69 -4.79
N ASN A 41 -10.78 11.64 -5.08
CA ASN A 41 -10.00 11.68 -6.32
C ASN A 41 -8.57 11.12 -6.20
N LEU A 42 -8.15 10.69 -5.01
CA LEU A 42 -6.83 10.12 -4.77
C LEU A 42 -6.92 8.59 -4.67
N HIS A 43 -5.83 7.93 -5.04
CA HIS A 43 -5.73 6.48 -5.04
C HIS A 43 -4.45 6.09 -4.31
N TYR A 44 -4.49 5.00 -3.54
CA TYR A 44 -3.29 4.40 -2.93
C TYR A 44 -2.41 5.39 -2.19
N VAL A 45 -3.02 6.23 -1.34
CA VAL A 45 -2.30 7.20 -0.52
C VAL A 45 -1.42 6.42 0.47
N PRO A 46 -0.09 6.60 0.48
CA PRO A 46 0.78 5.85 1.38
C PRO A 46 0.49 6.15 2.86
N VAL A 47 0.35 5.09 3.65
CA VAL A 47 0.10 5.15 5.11
C VAL A 47 1.27 4.58 5.90
N ALA A 48 2.00 3.62 5.34
CA ALA A 48 3.24 3.10 5.91
C ALA A 48 4.35 3.03 4.84
N VAL A 49 5.54 3.51 5.18
CA VAL A 49 6.69 3.60 4.26
C VAL A 49 7.95 3.09 4.94
N LEU A 50 8.65 2.16 4.29
CA LEU A 50 10.00 1.75 4.63
C LEU A 50 11.01 2.70 3.99
N LEU A 51 11.94 3.18 4.79
CA LEU A 51 13.03 4.07 4.43
C LEU A 51 14.35 3.34 4.63
N GLU A 52 15.15 3.24 3.59
CA GLU A 52 16.46 2.59 3.63
C GLU A 52 17.55 3.49 3.05
N GLY A 53 18.67 3.60 3.75
CA GLY A 53 19.80 4.41 3.28
C GLY A 53 20.60 5.02 4.43
N LYS A 54 21.48 5.98 4.10
CA LYS A 54 22.23 6.74 5.09
C LYS A 54 21.43 7.97 5.52
N PHE A 55 21.09 8.02 6.80
CA PHE A 55 20.31 9.11 7.38
C PHE A 55 21.20 10.24 7.86
N ASN A 56 20.74 11.48 7.70
CA ASN A 56 21.37 12.63 8.34
C ASN A 56 20.86 12.78 9.77
N SER A 57 21.74 13.23 10.66
CA SER A 57 21.37 13.55 12.03
C SER A 57 20.39 14.72 12.07
N LEU A 58 19.35 14.64 12.91
CA LEU A 58 18.42 15.75 13.15
C LEU A 58 19.13 17.01 13.63
N PHE A 59 20.26 16.84 14.33
CA PHE A 59 21.06 17.91 14.91
C PHE A 59 22.08 18.51 13.93
N SER A 60 22.16 17.98 12.71
CA SER A 60 23.13 18.42 11.72
C SER A 60 22.90 19.89 11.38
N ASN A 61 23.95 20.69 11.42
CA ASN A 61 23.93 22.15 11.25
C ASN A 61 23.05 22.93 12.25
N ARG A 62 22.64 22.32 13.36
CA ARG A 62 21.84 22.98 14.42
C ARG A 62 22.59 23.22 15.72
N LEU A 63 23.67 22.48 15.96
CA LEU A 63 24.44 22.57 17.20
C LEU A 63 25.58 23.59 17.10
N PRO A 64 25.75 24.48 18.09
CA PRO A 64 26.92 25.35 18.19
C PRO A 64 28.21 24.55 18.36
N LYS A 65 29.34 25.05 17.85
CA LYS A 65 30.67 24.42 18.02
C LYS A 65 30.99 24.09 19.48
N LYS A 66 30.68 24.99 20.41
CA LYS A 66 30.88 24.78 21.86
C LYS A 66 30.21 23.50 22.39
N VAL A 67 29.03 23.16 21.86
CA VAL A 67 28.31 21.94 22.23
C VAL A 67 28.98 20.71 21.62
N LEU A 68 29.40 20.79 20.36
CA LEU A 68 30.13 19.72 19.68
C LEU A 68 31.46 19.39 20.39
N ASP A 69 32.22 20.42 20.76
CA ASP A 69 33.48 20.29 21.48
C ASP A 69 33.27 19.68 22.88
N SER A 70 32.16 20.05 23.54
CA SER A 70 31.78 19.47 24.83
C SER A 70 31.40 17.99 24.70
N VAL A 71 30.64 17.61 23.67
CA VAL A 71 30.26 16.21 23.41
C VAL A 71 31.50 15.37 23.16
N GLN A 72 32.44 15.86 22.34
CA GLN A 72 33.72 15.19 22.08
C GLN A 72 34.52 15.01 23.37
N ARG A 73 34.59 16.03 24.22
CA ARG A 73 35.35 15.99 25.48
C ARG A 73 34.77 14.99 26.48
N VAL A 74 33.44 14.91 26.58
CA VAL A 74 32.76 14.06 27.56
C VAL A 74 32.65 12.61 27.08
N THR A 75 32.30 12.40 25.81
CA THR A 75 32.03 11.06 25.28
C THR A 75 33.26 10.39 24.63
N GLY A 76 34.32 11.16 24.37
CA GLY A 76 35.48 10.71 23.60
C GLY A 76 35.20 10.53 22.09
N ASN A 77 33.97 10.74 21.64
CA ASN A 77 33.54 10.46 20.26
C ASN A 77 33.14 11.74 19.53
N ALA A 78 33.47 11.79 18.23
CA ALA A 78 33.07 12.90 17.37
C ALA A 78 31.58 12.88 17.11
N TYR A 79 31.00 14.08 17.08
CA TYR A 79 29.62 14.25 16.64
C TYR A 79 29.45 13.73 15.21
N LEU A 80 28.48 12.83 15.04
CA LEU A 80 28.13 12.28 13.73
C LEU A 80 26.99 13.10 13.12
N SER A 81 27.32 13.87 12.09
CA SER A 81 26.34 14.63 11.30
C SER A 81 25.48 13.74 10.39
N ALA A 82 25.95 12.52 10.10
CA ALA A 82 25.25 11.50 9.34
C ALA A 82 25.58 10.08 9.85
N ALA A 83 24.70 9.13 9.53
CA ALA A 83 24.87 7.74 9.88
C ALA A 83 26.08 7.12 9.18
N VAL A 84 26.91 6.38 9.93
CA VAL A 84 28.11 5.70 9.40
C VAL A 84 27.70 4.56 8.45
N LYS A 85 26.73 3.75 8.86
CA LYS A 85 26.17 2.63 8.08
C LYS A 85 24.76 2.97 7.59
N PRO A 86 24.32 2.40 6.45
CA PRO A 86 22.92 2.47 6.04
C PRO A 86 22.02 1.87 7.12
N GLY A 87 20.96 2.58 7.48
CA GLY A 87 19.92 2.10 8.39
C GLY A 87 18.63 1.79 7.66
N LYS A 88 17.67 1.29 8.43
CA LYS A 88 16.29 1.05 8.01
C LYS A 88 15.36 1.75 9.00
N GLN A 89 14.29 2.37 8.52
CA GLN A 89 13.24 2.98 9.35
C GLN A 89 11.89 2.69 8.71
N ILE A 90 10.89 2.29 9.49
CA ILE A 90 9.51 2.21 9.03
C ILE A 90 8.75 3.36 9.67
N VAL A 91 8.08 4.16 8.85
CA VAL A 91 7.22 5.27 9.28
C VAL A 91 5.78 4.88 9.00
N VAL A 92 4.94 4.94 10.02
CA VAL A 92 3.50 4.67 9.93
C VAL A 92 2.74 5.91 10.37
N ALA A 93 1.67 6.25 9.64
CA ALA A 93 0.90 7.47 9.88
C ALA A 93 0.10 7.43 11.19
N ASP A 94 -0.27 6.24 11.68
CA ASP A 94 -1.09 6.05 12.87
C ASP A 94 -0.54 4.91 13.73
N ALA A 95 -0.54 5.11 15.05
CA ALA A 95 -0.10 4.13 16.05
C ALA A 95 -1.18 3.09 16.37
N ASP A 96 -2.45 3.33 16.03
CA ASP A 96 -3.54 2.39 16.30
C ASP A 96 -3.38 1.05 15.58
N ILE A 97 -2.52 0.97 14.56
CA ILE A 97 -2.21 -0.28 13.87
C ILE A 97 -1.61 -1.35 14.80
N VAL A 98 -0.94 -0.95 15.88
CA VAL A 98 -0.32 -1.86 16.86
C VAL A 98 -1.11 -2.01 18.16
N THR A 99 -2.30 -1.41 18.25
CA THR A 99 -3.11 -1.48 19.47
C THR A 99 -4.10 -2.65 19.41
N ASN A 100 -4.65 -2.99 20.58
CA ASN A 100 -5.65 -4.02 20.75
C ASN A 100 -6.94 -3.34 21.24
N ALA A 101 -8.05 -3.57 20.54
CA ALA A 101 -9.35 -3.16 21.04
C ALA A 101 -9.69 -3.96 22.31
N ILE A 102 -10.40 -3.34 23.25
CA ILE A 102 -10.81 -3.98 24.51
C ILE A 102 -12.31 -4.22 24.45
N SER A 103 -12.71 -5.47 24.66
CA SER A 103 -14.10 -5.86 24.85
C SER A 103 -14.44 -5.86 26.34
N ASN A 104 -15.61 -5.33 26.68
CA ASN A 104 -16.12 -5.33 28.06
C ASN A 104 -16.41 -6.75 28.59
N THR A 105 -16.61 -7.73 27.71
CA THR A 105 -16.95 -9.11 28.11
C THR A 105 -15.76 -10.06 28.11
N THR A 106 -14.85 -9.92 27.14
CA THR A 106 -13.74 -10.87 26.90
C THR A 106 -12.36 -10.27 27.14
N GLY A 107 -12.27 -8.98 27.45
CA GLY A 107 -10.99 -8.29 27.64
C GLY A 107 -10.30 -7.93 26.33
N PRO A 108 -8.95 -7.85 26.30
CA PRO A 108 -8.20 -7.45 25.11
C PRO A 108 -8.39 -8.41 23.94
N LEU A 109 -8.88 -7.90 22.82
CA LEU A 109 -9.04 -8.67 21.59
C LEU A 109 -7.70 -8.85 20.87
N PRO A 110 -7.53 -9.89 20.02
CA PRO A 110 -6.35 -10.02 19.17
C PRO A 110 -6.10 -8.76 18.31
N MET A 111 -4.82 -8.43 18.09
CA MET A 111 -4.43 -7.24 17.31
C MET A 111 -4.97 -7.33 15.88
N GLY A 112 -5.58 -6.23 15.42
CA GLY A 112 -6.25 -6.16 14.12
C GLY A 112 -7.67 -6.73 14.07
N MET A 113 -8.26 -7.15 15.20
CA MET A 113 -9.67 -7.54 15.25
C MET A 113 -10.55 -6.30 15.42
N ILE A 114 -11.58 -6.18 14.57
CA ILE A 114 -12.59 -5.13 14.72
C ILE A 114 -13.67 -5.59 15.71
N PRO A 115 -14.02 -4.82 16.75
CA PRO A 115 -15.13 -5.15 17.64
C PRO A 115 -16.44 -5.30 16.86
N MET A 116 -17.29 -6.26 17.24
CA MET A 116 -18.56 -6.61 16.57
C MET A 116 -18.44 -7.24 15.17
N GLU A 117 -17.26 -7.21 14.55
CA GLU A 117 -16.96 -7.96 13.34
C GLU A 117 -16.05 -9.15 13.69
N ASN A 118 -16.44 -10.38 13.36
CA ASN A 118 -15.57 -11.55 13.51
C ASN A 118 -14.49 -11.59 12.42
N TYR A 119 -13.92 -10.43 12.06
CA TYR A 119 -12.89 -10.28 11.06
C TYR A 119 -11.60 -9.74 11.70
N ARG A 120 -10.48 -10.36 11.33
CA ARG A 120 -9.16 -10.02 11.85
C ARG A 120 -8.22 -9.67 10.71
N PHE A 121 -7.70 -8.46 10.74
CA PHE A 121 -6.64 -7.98 9.85
C PHE A 121 -5.27 -8.51 10.27
N ALA A 122 -4.33 -8.44 9.33
CA ALA A 122 -2.96 -8.93 9.48
C ALA A 122 -2.03 -7.96 10.24
N ASN A 123 -2.56 -7.18 11.20
CA ASN A 123 -1.80 -6.17 11.94
C ASN A 123 -0.66 -6.79 12.76
N LYS A 124 -0.96 -7.91 13.44
CA LYS A 124 0.04 -8.66 14.22
C LYS A 124 1.18 -9.13 13.33
N GLU A 125 0.85 -9.70 12.19
CA GLU A 125 1.80 -10.20 11.20
C GLU A 125 2.63 -9.05 10.62
N PHE A 126 2.01 -7.92 10.29
CA PHE A 126 2.72 -6.71 9.85
C PHE A 126 3.72 -6.22 10.90
N PHE A 127 3.33 -6.14 12.18
CA PHE A 127 4.19 -5.69 13.26
C PHE A 127 5.37 -6.63 13.49
N LEU A 128 5.12 -7.95 13.58
CA LEU A 128 6.16 -8.95 13.76
C LEU A 128 7.15 -8.94 12.59
N ASN A 129 6.65 -8.89 11.34
CA ASN A 129 7.51 -8.81 10.16
C ASN A 129 8.31 -7.50 10.13
N SER A 130 7.75 -6.40 10.63
CA SER A 130 8.45 -5.11 10.72
C SER A 130 9.61 -5.17 11.71
N ILE A 131 9.38 -5.74 12.91
CA ILE A 131 10.45 -5.95 13.90
C ILE A 131 11.53 -6.86 13.33
N ASP A 132 11.13 -7.99 12.76
CA ASP A 132 12.05 -8.95 12.19
C ASP A 132 12.89 -8.29 11.09
N TYR A 133 12.27 -7.57 10.16
CA TYR A 133 12.98 -6.88 9.07
C TYR A 133 13.97 -5.81 9.54
N LEU A 134 13.63 -5.08 10.61
CA LEU A 134 14.46 -4.02 11.18
C LEU A 134 15.61 -4.57 12.03
N SER A 135 15.43 -5.75 12.63
CA SER A 135 16.40 -6.39 13.52
C SER A 135 17.33 -7.37 12.79
N ALA A 136 16.84 -8.05 11.76
CA ALA A 136 17.55 -9.17 11.14
C ALA A 136 18.55 -8.75 10.04
N ASP A 137 19.68 -9.46 10.02
CA ASP A 137 20.71 -9.37 8.98
C ASP A 137 20.26 -10.09 7.70
N LYS A 138 19.56 -9.34 6.84
CA LYS A 138 19.33 -9.47 5.37
C LYS A 138 19.07 -10.82 4.68
N GLN A 139 19.23 -12.01 5.27
CA GLN A 139 19.35 -13.27 4.49
C GLN A 139 18.21 -14.29 4.61
N LEU A 140 17.19 -14.10 5.46
CA LEU A 140 16.17 -15.14 5.70
C LEU A 140 14.76 -14.86 5.15
N PHE A 141 14.48 -13.66 4.63
CA PHE A 141 13.12 -13.26 4.23
C PHE A 141 12.68 -13.79 2.86
N GLU A 142 13.61 -13.99 1.92
CA GLU A 142 13.30 -14.37 0.53
C GLU A 142 12.69 -15.79 0.42
N SER A 143 12.85 -16.64 1.43
CA SER A 143 12.35 -18.03 1.42
C SER A 143 10.90 -18.19 1.87
N ARG A 144 10.24 -17.12 2.37
CA ARG A 144 8.85 -17.23 2.82
C ARG A 144 7.89 -17.13 1.62
N ASN A 145 7.10 -18.18 1.41
CA ASN A 145 6.09 -18.24 0.35
C ASN A 145 5.17 -17.01 0.37
N LYS A 146 5.11 -16.28 -0.75
CA LYS A 146 4.08 -15.27 -0.99
C LYS A 146 2.73 -15.96 -1.11
N THR A 147 1.89 -15.86 -0.10
CA THR A 147 0.48 -16.22 -0.21
C THR A 147 -0.18 -15.22 -1.17
N VAL A 148 -0.56 -15.67 -2.37
CA VAL A 148 -1.30 -14.85 -3.32
C VAL A 148 -2.72 -14.72 -2.80
N VAL A 149 -3.01 -13.61 -2.13
CA VAL A 149 -4.39 -13.26 -1.78
C VAL A 149 -5.13 -12.96 -3.08
N LEU A 150 -6.24 -13.67 -3.31
CA LEU A 150 -7.14 -13.37 -4.43
C LEU A 150 -7.68 -11.95 -4.21
N ARG A 151 -7.29 -11.01 -5.09
CA ARG A 151 -7.90 -9.67 -5.09
C ARG A 151 -9.35 -9.82 -5.52
N LEU A 152 -10.26 -9.47 -4.63
CA LEU A 152 -11.68 -9.47 -4.93
C LEU A 152 -11.97 -8.48 -6.06
N LEU A 153 -12.86 -8.86 -6.97
CA LEU A 153 -13.31 -7.95 -8.02
C LEU A 153 -14.16 -6.84 -7.40
N ASP A 154 -13.99 -5.62 -7.92
CA ASP A 154 -14.85 -4.49 -7.60
C ASP A 154 -16.29 -4.78 -8.06
N LYS A 155 -17.18 -5.02 -7.09
CA LYS A 155 -18.56 -5.41 -7.35
C LYS A 155 -19.36 -4.31 -8.06
N GLN A 156 -19.02 -3.04 -7.82
CA GLN A 156 -19.71 -1.91 -8.46
C GLN A 156 -19.31 -1.85 -9.94
N LYS A 157 -18.01 -1.90 -10.23
CA LYS A 157 -17.49 -1.93 -11.59
C LYS A 157 -18.01 -3.13 -12.39
N VAL A 158 -18.09 -4.30 -11.76
CA VAL A 158 -18.69 -5.51 -12.37
C VAL A 158 -20.15 -5.29 -12.71
N LYS A 159 -20.92 -4.61 -11.87
CA LYS A 159 -22.35 -4.34 -12.11
C LYS A 159 -22.55 -3.34 -13.25
N GLU A 160 -21.78 -2.26 -13.28
CA GLU A 160 -21.87 -1.21 -14.30
C GLU A 160 -21.43 -1.72 -15.68
N GLN A 161 -20.35 -2.50 -15.75
CA GLN A 161 -19.80 -2.98 -17.01
C GLN A 161 -20.38 -4.33 -17.46
N LYS A 162 -21.32 -4.91 -16.70
CA LYS A 162 -21.88 -6.24 -16.95
C LYS A 162 -22.35 -6.43 -18.39
N LEU A 163 -23.14 -5.48 -18.89
CA LEU A 163 -23.75 -5.56 -20.23
C LEU A 163 -22.68 -5.52 -21.32
N LEU A 164 -21.69 -4.64 -21.17
CA LEU A 164 -20.56 -4.53 -22.10
C LEU A 164 -19.80 -5.86 -22.20
N TRP A 165 -19.42 -6.44 -21.05
CA TRP A 165 -18.70 -7.71 -21.01
C TRP A 165 -19.54 -8.89 -21.55
N GLN A 166 -20.85 -8.89 -21.29
CA GLN A 166 -21.77 -9.89 -21.86
C GLN A 166 -21.85 -9.78 -23.39
N MET A 167 -21.96 -8.57 -23.94
CA MET A 167 -22.02 -8.35 -25.38
C MET A 167 -20.73 -8.74 -26.08
N ILE A 168 -19.57 -8.41 -25.49
CA ILE A 168 -18.28 -8.85 -26.02
C ILE A 168 -18.21 -10.38 -26.05
N ASN A 169 -18.53 -11.05 -24.94
CA ASN A 169 -18.44 -12.51 -24.87
C ASN A 169 -19.45 -13.22 -25.78
N LEU A 170 -20.57 -12.58 -26.11
CA LEU A 170 -21.57 -13.13 -27.05
C LEU A 170 -21.20 -12.87 -28.52
N LEU A 171 -20.84 -11.63 -28.87
CA LEU A 171 -20.63 -11.23 -30.26
C LEU A 171 -19.26 -11.62 -30.78
N LEU A 172 -18.22 -11.58 -29.94
CA LEU A 172 -16.85 -11.84 -30.36
C LEU A 172 -16.67 -13.24 -30.97
N PRO A 173 -17.15 -14.35 -30.36
CA PRO A 173 -17.03 -15.67 -30.97
C PRO A 173 -17.77 -15.78 -32.31
N VAL A 174 -18.98 -15.20 -32.40
CA VAL A 174 -19.79 -15.22 -33.62
C VAL A 174 -19.10 -14.46 -34.75
N LEU A 175 -18.57 -13.26 -34.46
CA LEU A 175 -17.79 -12.47 -35.41
C LEU A 175 -16.56 -13.23 -35.91
N VAL A 176 -15.82 -13.90 -35.02
CA VAL A 176 -14.64 -14.70 -35.40
C VAL A 176 -15.04 -15.81 -36.37
N VAL A 177 -16.12 -16.54 -36.11
CA VAL A 177 -16.61 -17.60 -37.01
C VAL A 177 -17.04 -17.04 -38.37
N LEU A 178 -17.76 -15.91 -38.39
CA LEU A 178 -18.19 -15.26 -39.63
C LEU A 178 -17.01 -14.76 -40.46
N ILE A 179 -15.99 -14.18 -39.82
CA ILE A 179 -14.77 -13.72 -40.51
C ILE A 179 -14.02 -14.91 -41.11
N ILE A 180 -13.82 -15.98 -40.34
CA ILE A 180 -13.15 -17.20 -40.82
C ILE A 180 -13.94 -17.81 -41.99
N GLY A 181 -15.26 -17.98 -41.83
CA GLY A 181 -16.13 -18.51 -42.88
C GLY A 181 -16.12 -17.64 -44.14
N GLY A 182 -16.14 -16.31 -44.00
CA GLY A 182 -16.04 -15.36 -45.10
C GLY A 182 -14.70 -15.46 -45.83
N LEU A 183 -13.59 -15.55 -45.09
CA LEU A 183 -12.25 -15.74 -45.66
C LEU A 183 -12.14 -17.07 -46.42
N PHE A 184 -12.70 -18.16 -45.87
CA PHE A 184 -12.75 -19.46 -46.56
C PHE A 184 -13.57 -19.39 -47.85
N GLN A 185 -14.75 -18.77 -47.81
CA GLN A 185 -15.60 -18.64 -48.99
C GLN A 185 -14.96 -17.76 -50.07
N TRP A 186 -14.28 -16.67 -49.67
CA TRP A 186 -13.54 -15.80 -50.58
C TRP A 186 -12.39 -16.54 -51.27
N ARG A 187 -11.58 -17.30 -50.51
CA ARG A 187 -10.52 -18.16 -51.08
C ARG A 187 -11.08 -19.26 -51.97
N ARG A 188 -12.21 -19.87 -51.62
CA ARG A 188 -12.86 -20.87 -52.47
C ARG A 188 -13.28 -20.27 -53.81
N LYS A 189 -13.82 -19.04 -53.81
CA LYS A 189 -14.24 -18.36 -55.04
C LYS A 189 -13.06 -18.01 -55.94
N SER A 190 -11.86 -17.79 -55.40
CA SER A 190 -10.66 -17.55 -56.22
C SER A 190 -10.05 -18.82 -56.82
N THR A 191 -10.27 -19.99 -56.20
CA THR A 191 -9.64 -21.26 -56.62
C THR A 191 -10.52 -22.12 -57.53
N TYR A 192 -11.86 -21.99 -57.47
CA TYR A 192 -12.81 -22.81 -58.25
C TYR A 192 -13.60 -22.02 -59.32
N ALA A 193 -13.26 -20.75 -59.56
CA ALA A 193 -13.84 -19.94 -60.65
C ALA A 193 -12.89 -19.80 -61.85
N ALA A 194 -11.95 -20.74 -61.99
CA ALA A 194 -11.13 -20.96 -63.18
C ALA A 194 -11.62 -22.22 -63.90
#